data_AF-Q9CUN9-F1
#
_entry.id   AF-Q9CUN9-F1
#
_cell.length_a   1.000
_cell.length_b   1.000
_cell.length_c   1.000
_cell.angle_alpha   90.00
_cell.angle_beta   90.00
_cell.angle_gamma   90.00
#
_symmetry.space_group_name_H-M   'P 1'
#
loop_
_entity.id
_entity.type
_entity.pdbx_description
1 polymer ?
#
loop_
_entity_poly.entity_id
_entity_poly.type
_entity_poly.pdbx_seq_one_letter_code
_entity_poly.pdbx_strand_id
1 'polypeptide(L)'
;SCSVSEEDFPEESQFLENGYKFVYSQLPLGSLVLVKLRNWPSWPGILCPDPFKGKYVTYDQDGNVEKYYVEFLGDPHSTAWMSAAFVGHFSLTLEAADCTKKKRWYRSALEEAYQLYRCSAEQRLEVCCLSKPNRAKTDTKAAVVTKKGMQVSKINTEKKRPRVRKRKSCL
;
A
#
# COMPACT_ATOMS: atom_id res chain seq x y z
N SER A 1 16.54 -18.42 -44.02
CA SER A 1 16.52 -16.96 -43.85
C SER A 1 15.07 -16.55 -43.73
N CYS A 2 14.58 -16.28 -42.50
CA CYS A 2 13.24 -15.74 -42.33
C CYS A 2 13.31 -14.22 -42.50
N SER A 3 12.58 -13.69 -43.48
CA SER A 3 12.61 -12.28 -43.92
C SER A 3 11.35 -11.50 -43.54
N VAL A 4 10.56 -12.01 -42.59
CA VAL A 4 9.34 -11.34 -42.12
C VAL A 4 9.72 -10.29 -41.08
N SER A 5 9.27 -9.05 -41.30
CA SER A 5 9.37 -7.98 -40.32
C SER A 5 8.45 -8.26 -39.15
N GLU A 6 8.95 -8.06 -37.93
CA GLU A 6 8.15 -8.14 -36.71
C GLU A 6 6.99 -7.14 -36.78
N GLU A 7 5.77 -7.62 -36.54
CA GLU A 7 4.59 -6.76 -36.49
C GLU A 7 4.56 -5.97 -35.17
N ASP A 8 4.08 -4.73 -35.24
CA ASP A 8 4.01 -3.87 -34.06
C ASP A 8 2.88 -4.36 -33.14
N PHE A 9 3.17 -4.46 -31.84
CA PHE A 9 2.18 -4.92 -30.87
C PHE A 9 1.11 -3.83 -30.68
N PRO A 10 -0.20 -4.16 -30.82
CA PRO A 10 -1.24 -3.16 -30.69
C PRO A 10 -1.32 -2.57 -29.27
N GLU A 11 -1.81 -1.34 -29.16
CA GLU A 11 -1.99 -0.65 -27.88
C GLU A 11 -3.06 -1.35 -27.02
N GLU A 12 -2.93 -1.29 -25.68
CA GLU A 12 -3.91 -1.86 -24.74
C GLU A 12 -5.35 -1.41 -25.01
N SER A 13 -5.54 -0.18 -25.50
CA SER A 13 -6.83 0.40 -25.91
C SER A 13 -7.54 -0.45 -26.99
N GLN A 14 -6.79 -0.96 -27.97
CA GLN A 14 -7.34 -1.73 -29.10
C GLN A 14 -7.86 -3.10 -28.64
N PHE A 15 -7.23 -3.70 -27.63
CA PHE A 15 -7.73 -4.93 -27.02
C PHE A 15 -9.07 -4.69 -26.31
N LEU A 16 -9.17 -3.59 -25.55
CA LEU A 16 -10.39 -3.23 -24.84
C LEU A 16 -11.53 -2.90 -25.79
N GLU A 17 -11.27 -2.20 -26.90
CA GLU A 17 -12.26 -1.91 -27.94
C GLU A 17 -12.81 -3.18 -28.61
N ASN A 18 -11.96 -4.19 -28.78
CA ASN A 18 -12.34 -5.48 -29.32
C ASN A 18 -12.96 -6.44 -28.28
N GLY A 19 -13.21 -5.96 -27.05
CA GLY A 19 -13.82 -6.75 -25.97
C GLY A 19 -12.87 -7.74 -25.28
N TYR A 20 -11.56 -7.65 -25.55
CA TYR A 20 -10.56 -8.43 -24.83
C TYR A 20 -10.22 -7.79 -23.48
N LYS A 21 -9.77 -8.63 -22.56
CA LYS A 21 -9.41 -8.26 -21.20
C LYS A 21 -8.04 -8.82 -20.84
N PHE A 22 -7.25 -8.01 -20.15
CA PHE A 22 -5.96 -8.43 -19.61
C PHE A 22 -6.16 -9.31 -18.37
N VAL A 23 -5.53 -10.48 -18.39
CA VAL A 23 -5.50 -11.41 -17.26
C VAL A 23 -4.08 -11.42 -16.70
N TYR A 24 -3.96 -11.12 -15.41
CA TYR A 24 -2.68 -11.06 -14.71
C TYR A 24 -2.49 -12.30 -13.85
N SER A 25 -1.29 -12.87 -13.90
CA SER A 25 -0.90 -13.96 -13.01
C SER A 25 -0.95 -13.53 -11.55
N GLN A 26 -1.36 -14.45 -10.69
CA GLN A 26 -1.37 -14.22 -9.25
C GLN A 26 0.06 -14.22 -8.69
N LEU A 27 0.42 -13.14 -8.02
CA LEU A 27 1.68 -13.02 -7.29
C LEU A 27 1.55 -13.63 -5.89
N PRO A 28 2.56 -14.36 -5.39
CA PRO A 28 2.50 -14.95 -4.07
C PRO A 28 2.58 -13.89 -2.97
N LEU A 29 1.98 -14.18 -1.81
CA LEU A 29 2.08 -13.35 -0.62
C LEU A 29 3.55 -13.14 -0.22
N GLY A 30 3.89 -11.93 0.23
CA GLY A 30 5.26 -11.53 0.57
C GLY A 30 6.13 -11.19 -0.62
N SER A 31 5.61 -11.25 -1.85
CA SER A 31 6.34 -10.82 -3.05
C SER A 31 6.67 -9.34 -3.01
N LEU A 32 7.89 -9.00 -3.43
CA LEU A 32 8.27 -7.63 -3.73
C LEU A 32 7.74 -7.24 -5.11
N VAL A 33 7.17 -6.05 -5.18
CA VAL A 33 6.51 -5.52 -6.37
C VAL A 33 6.95 -4.09 -6.66
N LEU A 34 6.79 -3.68 -7.91
CA LEU A 34 6.91 -2.30 -8.34
C LEU A 34 5.56 -1.79 -8.78
N VAL A 35 5.11 -0.72 -8.14
CA VAL A 35 3.83 -0.11 -8.46
C VAL A 35 4.06 1.10 -9.35
N LYS A 36 3.51 1.06 -10.56
CA LYS A 36 3.65 2.14 -11.55
C LYS A 36 2.42 3.06 -11.52
N LEU A 37 2.58 4.24 -10.96
CA LEU A 37 1.56 5.29 -10.91
C LEU A 37 1.91 6.44 -11.85
N ARG A 38 0.89 7.08 -12.44
CA ARG A 38 1.09 8.23 -13.32
C ARG A 38 1.76 9.37 -12.56
N ASN A 39 2.80 9.97 -13.16
CA ASN A 39 3.60 11.07 -12.60
C ASN A 39 4.40 10.73 -11.32
N TRP A 40 4.61 9.45 -11.04
CA TRP A 40 5.46 8.97 -9.95
C TRP A 40 6.48 7.96 -10.50
N PRO A 41 7.68 7.85 -9.88
CA PRO A 41 8.56 6.73 -10.17
C PRO A 41 7.86 5.42 -9.79
N SER A 42 8.22 4.32 -10.46
CA SER A 42 7.80 2.98 -10.03
C SER A 42 8.22 2.77 -8.58
N TRP A 43 7.24 2.66 -7.68
CA TRP A 43 7.50 2.65 -6.25
C TRP A 43 7.58 1.21 -5.74
N PRO A 44 8.62 0.82 -4.97
CA PRO A 44 8.73 -0.53 -4.46
C PRO A 44 7.75 -0.78 -3.31
N GLY A 45 7.18 -1.98 -3.29
CA GLY A 45 6.22 -2.42 -2.28
C GLY A 45 6.32 -3.91 -2.02
N ILE A 46 5.57 -4.38 -1.02
CA ILE A 46 5.40 -5.79 -0.69
C ILE A 46 3.91 -6.14 -0.65
N LEU A 47 3.57 -7.34 -1.12
CA LEU A 47 2.23 -7.89 -0.96
C LEU A 47 2.05 -8.44 0.46
N CYS A 48 1.17 -7.82 1.24
CA CYS A 48 0.87 -8.22 2.62
C CYS A 48 -0.64 -8.37 2.84
N PRO A 49 -1.09 -9.07 3.90
CA PRO A 49 -2.51 -9.17 4.21
C PRO A 49 -3.06 -7.81 4.67
N ASP A 50 -4.23 -7.42 4.16
CA ASP A 50 -4.96 -6.24 4.65
C ASP A 50 -5.23 -6.41 6.16
N PRO A 51 -4.87 -5.42 7.01
CA PRO A 51 -5.00 -5.53 8.46
C PRO A 51 -6.45 -5.67 8.94
N PHE A 52 -7.43 -5.28 8.11
CA PHE A 52 -8.85 -5.39 8.41
C PHE A 52 -9.49 -6.62 7.78
N LYS A 53 -9.12 -6.95 6.53
CA LYS A 53 -9.75 -8.07 5.78
C LYS A 53 -8.99 -9.39 5.88
N GLY A 54 -7.72 -9.35 6.26
CA GLY A 54 -6.81 -10.51 6.26
C GLY A 54 -6.48 -11.04 4.86
N LYS A 55 -6.88 -10.33 3.79
CA LYS A 55 -6.66 -10.73 2.40
C LYS A 55 -5.66 -9.79 1.73
N TYR A 56 -4.82 -10.33 0.86
CA TYR A 56 -3.86 -9.54 0.08
C TYR A 56 -4.25 -9.42 -1.41
N VAL A 57 -5.26 -10.16 -1.85
CA VAL A 57 -5.70 -10.21 -3.24
C VAL A 57 -7.23 -10.25 -3.32
N THR A 58 -7.77 -9.62 -4.35
CA THR A 58 -9.20 -9.66 -4.71
C THR A 58 -9.34 -10.09 -6.16
N TYR A 59 -10.46 -10.74 -6.46
CA TYR A 59 -10.76 -11.28 -7.77
C TYR A 59 -12.03 -10.66 -8.32
N ASP A 60 -12.10 -10.55 -9.64
CA ASP A 60 -13.30 -10.12 -10.34
C ASP A 60 -14.33 -11.28 -10.49
N GLN A 61 -15.43 -11.02 -11.20
CA GLN A 61 -16.50 -11.98 -11.41
C GLN A 61 -16.06 -13.22 -12.20
N ASP A 62 -15.00 -13.09 -13.00
CA ASP A 62 -14.44 -14.17 -13.81
C ASP A 62 -13.36 -14.97 -13.04
N GLY A 63 -13.09 -14.59 -11.78
CA GLY A 63 -12.06 -15.21 -10.95
C GLY A 63 -10.64 -14.74 -11.26
N ASN A 64 -10.47 -13.68 -12.07
CA ASN A 64 -9.14 -13.14 -12.37
C ASN A 64 -8.72 -12.12 -11.30
N VAL A 65 -7.41 -11.98 -11.10
CA VAL A 65 -6.84 -11.04 -10.14
C VAL A 65 -7.23 -9.61 -10.51
N GLU A 66 -7.96 -8.94 -9.62
CA GLU A 66 -8.41 -7.56 -9.83
C GLU A 66 -7.46 -6.57 -9.12
N LYS A 67 -7.23 -6.78 -7.82
CA LYS A 67 -6.41 -5.89 -7.00
C LYS A 67 -5.57 -6.65 -5.98
N TYR A 68 -4.41 -6.08 -5.67
CA TYR A 68 -3.53 -6.48 -4.59
C TYR A 68 -3.53 -5.46 -3.45
N TYR A 69 -3.37 -5.94 -2.22
CA TYR A 69 -3.02 -5.09 -1.09
C TYR A 69 -1.50 -4.97 -1.05
N VAL A 70 -1.02 -3.73 -1.14
CA VAL A 70 0.41 -3.42 -1.19
C VAL A 70 0.75 -2.52 -0.02
N GLU A 71 1.80 -2.89 0.70
CA GLU A 71 2.52 -1.99 1.59
C GLU A 71 3.70 -1.40 0.84
N PHE A 72 3.65 -0.08 0.62
CA PHE A 72 4.73 0.68 0.00
C PHE A 72 5.87 0.87 1.00
N LEU A 73 7.07 0.54 0.54
CA LEU A 73 8.30 0.66 1.31
C LEU A 73 8.75 2.12 1.41
N GLY A 74 9.68 2.38 2.33
CA GLY A 74 10.23 3.69 2.65
C GLY A 74 9.71 4.25 3.96
N ASP A 75 10.27 5.36 4.41
CA ASP A 75 9.92 5.97 5.70
C ASP A 75 9.07 7.25 5.50
N PRO A 76 7.76 7.26 5.87
CA PRO A 76 7.00 6.18 6.49
C PRO A 76 6.40 5.19 5.48
N HIS A 77 6.10 3.98 5.96
CA HIS A 77 5.34 2.99 5.19
C HIS A 77 3.92 3.50 4.94
N SER A 78 3.34 3.12 3.79
CA SER A 78 1.95 3.39 3.47
C SER A 78 1.32 2.17 2.82
N THR A 79 -0.01 2.05 2.87
CA THR A 79 -0.70 0.88 2.32
C THR A 79 -1.83 1.30 1.39
N ALA A 80 -2.07 0.51 0.35
CA ALA A 80 -3.22 0.70 -0.54
C ALA A 80 -3.61 -0.58 -1.25
N TRP A 81 -4.87 -0.62 -1.69
CA TRP A 81 -5.33 -1.57 -2.70
C TRP A 81 -4.96 -1.04 -4.10
N MET A 82 -4.14 -1.78 -4.82
CA MET A 82 -3.64 -1.45 -6.15
C MET A 82 -4.22 -2.39 -7.21
N SER A 83 -4.69 -1.85 -8.33
CA SER A 83 -5.10 -2.65 -9.48
C SER A 83 -3.93 -3.50 -9.97
N ALA A 84 -4.18 -4.77 -10.33
CA ALA A 84 -3.18 -5.68 -10.85
C ALA A 84 -2.43 -5.09 -12.07
N ALA A 85 -3.11 -4.27 -12.87
CA ALA A 85 -2.51 -3.58 -14.02
C ALA A 85 -1.35 -2.63 -13.67
N PHE A 86 -1.29 -2.14 -12.43
CA PHE A 86 -0.22 -1.25 -11.97
C PHE A 86 0.87 -1.94 -11.18
N VAL A 87 0.74 -3.26 -10.93
CA VAL A 87 1.63 -4.03 -10.07
C VAL A 87 2.52 -4.93 -10.92
N GLY A 88 3.81 -4.59 -11.00
CA GLY A 88 4.83 -5.41 -11.67
C GLY A 88 5.71 -6.16 -10.67
N HIS A 89 6.44 -7.16 -11.16
CA HIS A 89 7.49 -7.82 -10.38
C HIS A 89 8.62 -6.84 -10.05
N PHE A 90 9.11 -6.88 -8.82
CA PHE A 90 10.35 -6.21 -8.46
C PHE A 90 11.55 -6.97 -9.04
N SER A 91 12.53 -6.24 -9.59
CA SER A 91 13.77 -6.79 -10.13
C SER A 91 14.95 -5.90 -9.77
N LEU A 92 16.10 -6.50 -9.48
CA LEU A 92 17.33 -5.77 -9.10
C LEU A 92 17.91 -4.91 -10.22
N THR A 93 17.52 -5.18 -11.48
CA THR A 93 17.93 -4.40 -12.65
C THR A 93 17.22 -3.06 -12.77
N LEU A 94 16.35 -2.71 -11.81
CA LEU A 94 15.68 -1.43 -11.81
C LEU A 94 16.69 -0.32 -11.52
N GLU A 95 17.15 0.35 -12.57
CA GLU A 95 17.88 1.60 -12.46
C GLU A 95 17.04 2.60 -11.66
N ALA A 96 17.68 3.24 -10.68
CA ALA A 96 17.03 4.23 -9.84
C ALA A 96 16.54 5.36 -10.75
N ALA A 97 15.23 5.39 -11.05
CA ALA A 97 14.65 6.45 -11.86
C ALA A 97 15.06 7.82 -11.30
N ASP A 98 15.46 8.74 -12.18
CA ASP A 98 15.87 10.10 -11.84
C ASP A 98 14.67 10.92 -11.35
N CYS A 99 14.18 10.62 -10.15
CA CYS A 99 13.14 11.39 -9.50
C CYS A 99 13.77 12.64 -8.92
N THR A 100 13.58 13.81 -9.54
CA THR A 100 14.16 15.07 -9.06
C THR A 100 13.50 15.61 -7.78
N LYS A 101 12.21 15.31 -7.55
CA LYS A 101 11.40 15.95 -6.50
C LYS A 101 11.29 15.15 -5.20
N LYS A 102 11.54 13.84 -5.19
CA LYS A 102 11.30 12.95 -4.03
C LYS A 102 12.44 11.98 -3.74
N LYS A 103 13.68 12.43 -3.99
CA LYS A 103 14.89 11.59 -3.87
C LYS A 103 15.02 10.89 -2.52
N ARG A 104 14.71 11.55 -1.40
CA ARG A 104 14.96 10.97 -0.06
C ARG A 104 14.07 9.76 0.22
N TRP A 105 12.75 9.92 0.14
CA TRP A 105 11.80 8.82 0.40
C TRP A 105 11.95 7.69 -0.62
N TYR A 106 12.14 8.04 -1.89
CA TYR A 106 12.33 7.03 -2.93
C TYR A 106 13.62 6.23 -2.73
N ARG A 107 14.74 6.90 -2.38
CA ARG A 107 15.99 6.21 -2.03
C ARG A 107 15.82 5.31 -0.81
N SER A 108 15.12 5.79 0.22
CA SER A 108 14.81 4.98 1.41
C SER A 108 14.03 3.72 1.03
N ALA A 109 13.00 3.87 0.20
CA ALA A 109 12.16 2.76 -0.26
C ALA A 109 12.95 1.75 -1.11
N LEU A 110 13.84 2.21 -1.98
CA LEU A 110 14.71 1.34 -2.78
C LEU A 110 15.73 0.60 -1.93
N GLU A 111 16.41 1.30 -1.00
CA GLU A 111 17.37 0.68 -0.09
C GLU A 111 16.69 -0.45 0.71
N GLU A 112 15.53 -0.15 1.28
CA GLU A 112 14.72 -1.14 2.00
C GLU A 112 14.32 -2.32 1.11
N ALA A 113 13.85 -2.06 -0.12
CA ALA A 113 13.51 -3.11 -1.09
C ALA A 113 14.71 -4.02 -1.38
N TYR A 114 15.91 -3.46 -1.52
CA TYR A 114 17.13 -4.23 -1.75
C TYR A 114 17.52 -5.10 -0.55
N GLN A 115 17.30 -4.62 0.68
CA GLN A 115 17.50 -5.44 1.88
C GLN A 115 16.50 -6.60 1.92
N LEU A 116 15.21 -6.31 1.71
CA LEU A 116 14.14 -7.31 1.72
C LEU A 116 14.27 -8.33 0.59
N TYR A 117 14.86 -7.96 -0.55
CA TYR A 117 15.09 -8.87 -1.67
C TYR A 117 16.01 -10.03 -1.29
N ARG A 118 16.90 -9.83 -0.32
CA ARG A 118 17.79 -10.87 0.21
C ARG A 118 17.11 -11.80 1.21
N CYS A 119 15.86 -11.50 1.58
CA CYS A 119 15.09 -12.25 2.57
C CYS A 119 14.04 -13.17 1.92
N SER A 120 13.69 -14.24 2.63
CA SER A 120 12.54 -15.07 2.29
C SER A 120 11.23 -14.28 2.40
N ALA A 121 10.16 -14.77 1.76
CA ALA A 121 8.86 -14.10 1.79
C ALA A 121 8.32 -13.98 3.23
N GLU A 122 8.51 -15.00 4.07
CA GLU A 122 8.10 -15.00 5.48
C GLU A 122 8.82 -13.91 6.28
N GLN A 123 10.15 -13.84 6.17
CA GLN A 123 10.95 -12.81 6.83
C GLN A 123 10.56 -11.39 6.38
N ARG A 124 10.26 -11.21 5.09
CA ARG A 124 9.79 -9.92 4.59
C ARG A 124 8.46 -9.51 5.23
N LEU A 125 7.54 -10.45 5.38
CA LEU A 125 6.24 -10.20 6.00
C LEU A 125 6.36 -9.90 7.50
N GLU A 126 7.32 -10.51 8.22
CA GLU A 126 7.58 -10.19 9.62
C GLU A 126 8.01 -8.72 9.84
N VAL A 127 8.72 -8.15 8.86
CA VAL A 127 9.22 -6.77 8.91
C VAL A 127 8.16 -5.77 8.44
N CYS A 128 7.43 -6.10 7.36
CA CYS A 128 6.61 -5.17 6.60
C CYS A 128 5.10 -5.45 6.63
N CYS A 129 4.56 -6.20 7.60
CA CYS A 129 3.11 -6.29 7.78
C CYS A 129 2.61 -5.24 8.78
N LEU A 130 3.15 -4.01 8.67
CA LEU A 130 3.09 -2.89 9.60
C LEU A 130 3.85 -3.17 10.91
N SER A 131 4.90 -2.40 11.19
CA SER A 131 5.63 -2.37 12.46
C SER A 131 4.69 -2.17 13.68
N LYS A 132 4.14 -3.28 14.22
CA LYS A 132 3.31 -3.47 15.43
C LYS A 132 2.59 -2.25 16.03
N PRO A 133 1.24 -2.22 16.11
CA PRO A 133 0.58 -1.63 17.26
C PRO A 133 0.45 -2.70 18.35
N ASN A 134 1.20 -2.53 19.46
CA ASN A 134 0.89 -2.97 20.83
C ASN A 134 2.15 -3.40 21.60
N ARG A 135 2.69 -2.49 22.43
CA ARG A 135 2.90 -2.93 23.81
C ARG A 135 1.51 -3.04 24.41
N ALA A 136 1.02 -4.25 24.54
CA ALA A 136 -0.18 -4.55 25.30
C ALA A 136 -0.07 -3.82 26.65
N LYS A 137 -0.97 -2.88 26.91
CA LYS A 137 -1.34 -2.59 28.30
C LYS A 137 -2.07 -3.84 28.76
N THR A 138 -1.39 -4.61 29.58
CA THR A 138 -1.93 -5.76 30.30
C THR A 138 -3.31 -5.43 30.86
N ASP A 139 -4.31 -6.18 30.44
CA ASP A 139 -5.57 -6.30 31.15
C ASP A 139 -5.28 -6.92 32.52
N THR A 140 -5.22 -6.10 33.56
CA THR A 140 -5.46 -6.55 34.92
C THR A 140 -6.83 -6.02 35.33
N LYS A 141 -7.87 -6.82 35.12
CA LYS A 141 -9.13 -6.66 35.86
C LYS A 141 -9.04 -7.49 37.13
N ALA A 142 -8.97 -6.82 38.27
CA ALA A 142 -9.59 -7.28 39.51
C ALA A 142 -10.04 -6.06 40.32
N ALA A 143 -11.32 -6.05 40.64
CA ALA A 143 -12.02 -4.99 41.34
C ALA A 143 -11.67 -4.96 42.83
N VAL A 144 -11.54 -3.77 43.43
CA VAL A 144 -11.94 -3.53 44.83
C VAL A 144 -12.41 -2.08 44.98
N VAL A 145 -13.63 -1.95 45.50
CA VAL A 145 -14.28 -0.73 45.97
C VAL A 145 -13.60 -0.26 47.27
N THR A 146 -13.28 1.03 47.44
CA THR A 146 -13.75 1.90 48.55
C THR A 146 -13.04 3.27 48.64
N LYS A 147 -13.89 4.31 48.75
CA LYS A 147 -13.81 5.52 49.60
C LYS A 147 -12.65 6.55 49.51
N LYS A 148 -13.04 7.72 48.97
CA LYS A 148 -13.19 9.04 49.65
C LYS A 148 -11.98 10.00 49.78
N GLY A 149 -12.17 11.19 49.17
CA GLY A 149 -11.54 12.49 49.48
C GLY A 149 -10.25 12.77 48.69
N MET A 150 -9.89 13.98 48.27
CA MET A 150 -10.45 15.32 48.35
C MET A 150 -9.52 16.21 47.49
N GLN A 151 -10.10 17.16 46.75
CA GLN A 151 -9.48 18.36 46.14
C GLN A 151 -8.47 18.24 44.97
N VAL A 152 -8.94 18.66 43.77
CA VAL A 152 -8.11 19.43 42.83
C VAL A 152 -8.92 20.63 42.32
N SER A 153 -8.26 21.77 42.32
CA SER A 153 -8.70 23.12 42.00
C SER A 153 -9.17 23.30 40.55
N LYS A 154 -10.15 24.18 40.40
CA LYS A 154 -10.74 24.68 39.14
C LYS A 154 -9.69 25.42 38.31
N ILE A 155 -9.69 25.25 36.98
CA ILE A 155 -9.96 26.36 36.03
C ILE A 155 -10.21 25.88 34.58
N ASN A 156 -11.09 26.63 33.91
CA ASN A 156 -11.78 26.41 32.65
C ASN A 156 -10.89 26.41 31.39
N THR A 157 -11.35 25.75 30.31
CA THR A 157 -11.53 26.39 28.98
C THR A 157 -12.26 25.48 27.97
N GLU A 158 -13.49 25.86 27.69
CA GLU A 158 -14.21 25.90 26.40
C GLU A 158 -13.95 24.84 25.30
N LYS A 159 -14.99 24.04 25.04
CA LYS A 159 -15.16 23.16 23.88
C LYS A 159 -15.46 23.99 22.61
N LYS A 160 -14.54 24.05 21.65
CA LYS A 160 -14.84 24.54 20.29
C LYS A 160 -15.55 23.45 19.46
N ARG A 161 -16.79 23.70 19.06
CA ARG A 161 -17.56 22.88 18.11
C ARG A 161 -17.13 23.17 16.66
N PRO A 162 -17.11 22.19 15.74
CA PRO A 162 -16.79 22.41 14.33
C PRO A 162 -17.92 23.16 13.60
N ARG A 163 -17.57 24.15 12.78
CA ARG A 163 -18.51 24.92 11.94
C ARG A 163 -18.78 24.22 10.62
N VAL A 164 -20.07 23.96 10.35
CA VAL A 164 -20.63 23.53 9.06
C VAL A 164 -20.48 24.64 8.02
N ARG A 165 -19.88 24.36 6.86
CA ARG A 165 -19.83 25.27 5.71
C ARG A 165 -21.08 25.08 4.84
N LYS A 166 -21.91 26.11 4.72
CA LYS A 166 -22.98 26.18 3.71
C LYS A 166 -22.38 26.60 2.36
N ARG A 167 -22.75 25.89 1.29
CA ARG A 167 -22.54 26.28 -0.11
C ARG A 167 -23.51 27.44 -0.45
N LYS A 168 -23.04 28.42 -1.21
CA LYS A 168 -23.91 29.38 -1.93
C LYS A 168 -23.81 29.06 -3.42
N SER A 169 -24.97 28.87 -4.05
CA SER A 169 -25.15 28.94 -5.50
C SER A 169 -25.14 30.41 -5.93
N CYS A 170 -24.65 30.68 -7.12
CA CYS A 170 -25.10 31.83 -7.92
C CYS A 170 -25.24 31.40 -9.38
N LEU A 171 -26.23 32.03 -9.99
CA LEU A 171 -26.71 31.98 -11.38
C LEU A 171 -25.63 32.27 -12.41
#